data_AF-A0A2C9JHF5-F1
#
_entry.id   AF-A0A2C9JHF5-F1
#
_cell.length_a   1.000
_cell.length_b   1.000
_cell.length_c   1.000
_cell.angle_alpha   90.00
_cell.angle_beta   90.00
_cell.angle_gamma   90.00
#
_symmetry.space_group_name_H-M   'P 1'
#
loop_
_entity.id
_entity.type
_entity.pdbx_description
1 polymer ?
#
loop_
_entity_poly.entity_id
_entity_poly.type
_entity_poly.pdbx_seq_one_letter_code
_entity_poly.pdbx_strand_id
1 'polypeptide(L)'
;MTLGETDILDPGLSIHPSTNLTRTMIHPCVDPPLCDNCTRLELSFFDPLCPDCRNILLNPSTTVPQIFAIMRQWTPQTQQSLELLVDEILKRGANINDRDGLTDMTLLHYASKSGAAGIGDPDSAVRIVTMLLDAGADVNIRCRWTNMTALHYAAYFDVVPVLKILLKATKALGTCFLLLTDLFLSQIPPTSSLTPTTSFWNFLSGLIVFLA
;
A
#
# COMPACT_ATOMS: atom_id res chain seq x y z
N MET A 1 -6.37 40.03 51.36
CA MET A 1 -7.57 39.60 52.12
C MET A 1 -8.72 39.54 51.12
N THR A 2 -8.81 38.46 50.33
CA THR A 2 -9.53 37.19 50.62
C THR A 2 -11.04 37.34 50.60
N LEU A 3 -11.62 37.06 49.43
CA LEU A 3 -12.88 36.35 49.19
C LEU A 3 -12.58 35.56 47.89
N GLY A 4 -12.61 34.23 47.79
CA GLY A 4 -13.41 33.23 48.49
C GLY A 4 -14.27 32.51 47.43
N GLU A 5 -13.65 31.96 46.37
CA GLU A 5 -14.33 31.19 45.33
C GLU A 5 -14.45 29.73 45.79
N THR A 6 -15.69 29.28 45.92
CA THR A 6 -16.04 27.92 46.32
C THR A 6 -16.04 26.98 45.13
N ASP A 7 -15.21 25.96 45.24
CA ASP A 7 -15.18 24.73 44.46
C ASP A 7 -16.57 24.08 44.32
N ILE A 8 -16.96 23.76 43.09
CA ILE A 8 -17.86 22.65 42.80
C ILE A 8 -17.14 21.74 41.81
N LEU A 9 -16.60 20.66 42.37
CA LEU A 9 -16.04 19.50 41.67
C LEU A 9 -17.19 18.73 41.01
N ASP A 10 -17.09 18.47 39.71
CA ASP A 10 -17.86 17.41 39.04
C ASP A 10 -16.95 16.16 38.94
N PRO A 11 -17.18 15.09 39.73
CA PRO A 11 -16.32 13.92 39.74
C PRO A 11 -16.90 12.85 38.82
N GLY A 12 -16.52 12.84 37.54
CA GLY A 12 -17.06 11.79 36.68
C GLY A 12 -16.78 11.83 35.19
N LEU A 13 -15.58 12.20 34.74
CA LEU A 13 -15.11 11.74 33.44
C LEU A 13 -13.63 11.41 33.53
N SER A 14 -13.35 10.16 33.92
CA SER A 14 -12.06 9.54 33.71
C SER A 14 -11.78 9.52 32.21
N ILE A 15 -11.08 10.55 31.73
CA ILE A 15 -10.40 10.55 30.45
C ILE A 15 -9.31 9.49 30.58
N HIS A 16 -9.65 8.25 30.27
CA HIS A 16 -8.62 7.27 29.93
C HIS A 16 -7.96 7.80 28.65
N PRO A 17 -6.65 8.09 28.65
CA PRO A 17 -5.94 8.27 27.40
C PRO A 17 -6.01 6.90 26.72
N SER A 18 -6.82 6.78 25.67
CA SER A 18 -6.84 5.58 24.83
C SER A 18 -5.44 5.39 24.28
N THR A 19 -4.76 4.41 24.85
CA THR A 19 -3.37 4.09 24.61
C THR A 19 -3.14 3.68 23.16
N ASN A 20 -2.13 4.31 22.53
CA ASN A 20 -1.28 3.74 21.48
C ASN A 20 -1.71 3.90 19.99
N LEU A 21 -1.90 5.14 19.52
CA LEU A 21 -1.95 5.46 18.07
C LEU A 21 -0.57 5.54 17.40
N THR A 22 0.52 5.17 18.10
CA THR A 22 1.90 5.48 17.67
C THR A 22 2.73 4.28 17.26
N ARG A 23 2.22 3.04 17.36
CA ARG A 23 3.01 1.84 17.01
C ARG A 23 2.47 1.21 15.74
N THR A 24 3.30 1.20 14.70
CA THR A 24 3.06 0.42 13.48
C THR A 24 2.93 -1.07 13.83
N MET A 25 2.04 -1.77 13.14
CA MET A 25 1.85 -3.20 13.33
C MET A 25 1.78 -3.96 12.01
N ILE A 26 1.92 -5.28 12.13
CA ILE A 26 1.71 -6.22 11.04
C ILE A 26 0.37 -6.91 11.33
N HIS A 27 -0.61 -6.71 10.44
CA HIS A 27 -1.95 -7.30 10.56
C HIS A 27 -1.90 -8.79 10.23
N PRO A 28 -2.69 -9.67 10.88
CA PRO A 28 -2.65 -11.10 10.61
C PRO A 28 -3.07 -11.44 9.18
N CYS A 29 -2.55 -12.53 8.64
CA CYS A 29 -3.02 -13.07 7.37
C CYS A 29 -4.37 -13.76 7.55
N VAL A 30 -5.38 -13.29 6.82
CA VAL A 30 -6.73 -13.88 6.75
C VAL A 30 -7.19 -13.94 5.29
N ASP A 31 -8.31 -14.63 5.07
CA ASP A 31 -9.00 -14.69 3.78
C ASP A 31 -9.94 -13.50 3.57
N PRO A 32 -10.19 -13.09 2.31
CA PRO A 32 -11.14 -12.04 2.01
C PRO A 32 -12.59 -12.49 2.32
N PRO A 33 -13.44 -11.60 2.88
CA PRO A 33 -14.78 -11.99 3.32
C PRO A 33 -15.78 -11.97 2.16
N LEU A 34 -15.87 -13.06 1.39
CA LEU A 34 -16.80 -13.17 0.27
C LEU A 34 -18.27 -13.18 0.74
N CYS A 35 -19.17 -12.64 -0.09
CA CYS A 35 -20.60 -12.78 0.16
C CYS A 35 -21.09 -14.21 -0.12
N ASP A 36 -22.23 -14.58 0.46
CA ASP A 36 -22.83 -15.91 0.28
C ASP A 36 -23.06 -16.25 -1.20
N ASN A 37 -23.41 -15.26 -2.02
CA ASN A 37 -23.66 -15.47 -3.43
C ASN A 37 -22.37 -15.79 -4.21
N CYS A 38 -21.32 -14.99 -4.03
CA CYS A 38 -20.02 -15.24 -4.65
C CYS A 38 -19.41 -16.56 -4.16
N THR A 39 -19.60 -16.90 -2.88
CA THR A 39 -19.17 -18.18 -2.30
C THR A 39 -19.89 -19.35 -2.97
N ARG A 40 -21.21 -19.28 -3.15
CA ARG A 40 -22.01 -20.30 -3.84
C ARG A 40 -21.66 -20.47 -5.31
N LEU A 41 -21.19 -19.40 -5.96
CA LEU A 41 -20.70 -19.43 -7.33
C LEU A 41 -19.26 -19.92 -7.45
N GLU A 42 -18.65 -20.35 -6.32
CA GLU A 42 -17.27 -20.84 -6.25
C GLU A 42 -16.24 -19.83 -6.80
N LEU A 43 -16.54 -18.54 -6.67
CA LEU A 43 -15.58 -17.50 -7.03
C LEU A 43 -14.41 -17.52 -6.05
N SER A 44 -13.20 -17.50 -6.59
CA SER A 44 -11.96 -17.51 -5.81
C SER A 44 -11.52 -16.13 -5.33
N PHE A 45 -12.28 -15.07 -5.67
CA PHE A 45 -11.90 -13.70 -5.40
C PHE A 45 -13.09 -12.86 -4.92
N PHE A 46 -12.80 -11.89 -4.07
CA PHE A 46 -13.72 -10.85 -3.64
C PHE A 46 -13.82 -9.77 -4.72
N ASP A 47 -15.04 -9.48 -5.16
CA ASP A 47 -15.34 -8.43 -6.16
C ASP A 47 -15.91 -7.17 -5.49
N PRO A 48 -15.16 -6.06 -5.42
CA PRO A 48 -15.66 -4.79 -4.87
C PRO A 48 -16.83 -4.18 -5.65
N LEU A 49 -17.09 -4.62 -6.89
CA LEU A 49 -18.22 -4.16 -7.70
C LEU A 49 -19.49 -5.00 -7.49
N CYS A 50 -19.37 -6.19 -6.89
CA CYS A 50 -20.54 -6.96 -6.47
C CYS A 50 -21.24 -6.22 -5.30
N PRO A 51 -22.56 -5.93 -5.39
CA PRO A 51 -23.26 -5.18 -4.35
C PRO A 51 -23.16 -5.77 -2.94
N ASP A 52 -23.26 -7.10 -2.83
CA ASP A 52 -23.21 -7.79 -1.53
C ASP A 52 -21.80 -7.80 -0.95
N CYS A 53 -20.77 -8.04 -1.76
CA CYS A 53 -19.37 -7.89 -1.34
C CYS A 53 -19.10 -6.44 -0.94
N ARG A 54 -19.58 -5.46 -1.70
CA ARG A 54 -19.45 -4.04 -1.34
C ARG A 54 -20.08 -3.71 0.01
N ASN A 55 -21.24 -4.29 0.31
CA ASN A 55 -21.87 -4.15 1.64
C ASN A 55 -21.00 -4.75 2.75
N ILE A 56 -20.35 -5.89 2.50
CA ILE A 56 -19.38 -6.46 3.44
C ILE A 56 -18.20 -5.50 3.62
N LEU A 57 -17.58 -5.01 2.55
CA LEU A 57 -16.44 -4.07 2.63
C LEU A 57 -16.78 -2.82 3.45
N LEU A 58 -17.96 -2.25 3.25
CA LEU A 58 -18.41 -1.04 3.95
C LEU A 58 -18.92 -1.30 5.37
N ASN A 59 -19.13 -2.56 5.75
CA ASN A 59 -19.52 -2.90 7.12
C ASN A 59 -18.35 -2.57 8.08
N PRO A 60 -18.58 -1.77 9.14
CA PRO A 60 -17.55 -1.46 10.14
C PRO A 60 -16.94 -2.71 10.82
N SER A 61 -17.66 -3.83 10.82
CA SER A 61 -17.21 -5.12 11.37
C SER A 61 -16.17 -5.83 10.49
N THR A 62 -16.08 -5.48 9.21
CA THR A 62 -15.00 -5.98 8.34
C THR A 62 -13.68 -5.41 8.82
N THR A 63 -12.74 -6.30 9.10
CA THR A 63 -11.48 -5.94 9.76
C THR A 63 -10.43 -5.42 8.77
N VAL A 64 -9.46 -4.65 9.25
CA VAL A 64 -8.29 -4.22 8.45
C VAL A 64 -7.56 -5.39 7.76
N PRO A 65 -7.22 -6.51 8.44
CA PRO A 65 -6.61 -7.67 7.77
C PRO A 65 -7.49 -8.27 6.66
N GLN A 66 -8.81 -8.26 6.78
CA GLN A 66 -9.72 -8.68 5.71
C GLN A 66 -9.67 -7.74 4.50
N ILE A 67 -9.55 -6.44 4.72
CA ILE A 67 -9.40 -5.46 3.62
C ILE A 67 -8.03 -5.62 2.95
N PHE A 68 -6.96 -5.87 3.71
CA PHE A 68 -5.66 -6.25 3.14
C PHE A 68 -5.78 -7.52 2.28
N ALA A 69 -6.53 -8.52 2.74
CA ALA A 69 -6.77 -9.74 1.95
C ALA A 69 -7.43 -9.43 0.58
N ILE A 70 -8.38 -8.49 0.55
CA ILE A 70 -8.98 -7.99 -0.71
C ILE A 70 -7.92 -7.29 -1.58
N MET A 71 -7.08 -6.42 -1.01
CA MET A 71 -6.05 -5.65 -1.74
C MET A 71 -4.96 -6.52 -2.39
N ARG A 72 -4.75 -7.75 -1.92
CA ARG A 72 -3.78 -8.69 -2.52
C ARG A 72 -4.16 -9.08 -3.95
N GLN A 73 -5.43 -9.02 -4.30
CA GLN A 73 -5.96 -9.52 -5.57
C GLN A 73 -5.51 -8.65 -6.74
N TRP A 74 -4.89 -9.29 -7.75
CA TRP A 74 -4.48 -8.64 -8.98
C TRP A 74 -5.60 -8.69 -10.05
N THR A 75 -6.73 -8.07 -9.70
CA THR A 75 -7.90 -7.95 -10.57
C THR A 75 -8.16 -6.47 -10.87
N PRO A 76 -8.63 -6.10 -12.07
CA PRO A 76 -8.98 -4.71 -12.37
C PRO A 76 -9.91 -4.07 -11.36
N GLN A 77 -10.95 -4.79 -10.92
CA GLN A 77 -11.94 -4.33 -9.95
C GLN A 77 -11.30 -3.92 -8.62
N THR A 78 -10.35 -4.71 -8.12
CA THR A 78 -9.59 -4.40 -6.89
C THR A 78 -8.64 -3.21 -7.09
N GLN A 79 -7.86 -3.19 -8.18
CA GLN A 79 -6.87 -2.11 -8.40
C GLN A 79 -7.54 -0.75 -8.64
N GLN A 80 -8.67 -0.72 -9.34
CA GLN A 80 -9.45 0.49 -9.58
C GLN A 80 -10.23 0.95 -8.34
N SER A 81 -10.54 0.03 -7.42
CA SER A 81 -11.20 0.36 -6.15
C SER A 81 -10.23 0.67 -5.01
N LEU A 82 -8.93 0.81 -5.30
CA LEU A 82 -7.91 0.91 -4.26
C LEU A 82 -8.12 2.15 -3.37
N GLU A 83 -8.61 3.25 -3.92
CA GLU A 83 -8.95 4.47 -3.17
C GLU A 83 -9.94 4.16 -2.03
N LEU A 84 -11.01 3.41 -2.33
CA LEU A 84 -11.97 2.96 -1.33
C LEU A 84 -11.33 2.03 -0.29
N LEU A 85 -10.50 1.07 -0.72
CA LEU A 85 -9.87 0.10 0.19
C LEU A 85 -8.92 0.81 1.17
N VAL A 86 -8.13 1.77 0.69
CA VAL A 86 -7.23 2.60 1.50
C VAL A 86 -8.04 3.42 2.50
N ASP A 87 -9.09 4.11 2.05
CA ASP A 87 -9.96 4.91 2.92
C ASP A 87 -10.57 4.06 4.03
N GLU A 88 -11.09 2.88 3.69
CA GLU A 88 -11.72 1.98 4.64
C GLU A 88 -10.70 1.43 5.67
N ILE A 89 -9.45 1.16 5.29
CA ILE A 89 -8.39 0.79 6.23
C ILE A 89 -8.08 1.94 7.20
N LEU A 90 -7.90 3.16 6.68
CA LEU A 90 -7.55 4.32 7.49
C LEU A 90 -8.69 4.75 8.43
N LYS A 91 -9.94 4.70 7.95
CA LYS A 91 -11.15 4.95 8.78
C LYS A 91 -11.26 4.00 9.97
N ARG A 92 -10.68 2.80 9.88
CA ARG A 92 -10.64 1.80 10.95
C ARG A 92 -9.46 1.98 11.91
N GLY A 93 -8.74 3.10 11.82
CA GLY A 93 -7.67 3.47 12.73
C GLY A 93 -6.33 2.78 12.46
N ALA A 94 -6.16 2.16 11.28
CA ALA A 94 -4.86 1.62 10.88
C ALA A 94 -3.82 2.74 10.77
N ASN A 95 -2.58 2.44 11.14
CA ASN A 95 -1.48 3.37 10.92
C ASN A 95 -1.12 3.42 9.42
N ILE A 96 -0.66 4.59 8.94
CA ILE A 96 -0.25 4.79 7.54
C ILE A 96 0.84 3.81 7.08
N ASN A 97 1.66 3.34 8.03
CA ASN A 97 2.78 2.42 7.83
C ASN A 97 2.49 1.00 8.35
N ASP A 98 1.23 0.67 8.65
CA ASP A 98 0.83 -0.71 8.94
C ASP A 98 1.06 -1.62 7.73
N ARG A 99 1.28 -2.90 8.03
CA ARG A 99 1.72 -3.89 7.04
C ARG A 99 0.77 -5.07 6.97
N ASP A 100 0.57 -5.57 5.77
CA ASP A 100 -0.14 -6.82 5.50
C ASP A 100 0.67 -8.03 6.00
N GLY A 101 0.07 -8.93 6.78
CA GLY A 101 0.80 -10.08 7.35
C GLY A 101 1.24 -11.14 6.34
N LEU A 102 0.62 -11.20 5.16
CA LEU A 102 1.06 -12.13 4.13
C LEU A 102 2.24 -11.57 3.35
N THR A 103 2.12 -10.35 2.82
CA THR A 103 3.11 -9.77 1.90
C THR A 103 4.16 -8.90 2.60
N ASP A 104 3.87 -8.46 3.82
CA ASP A 104 4.58 -7.42 4.56
C ASP A 104 4.60 -6.06 3.82
N MET A 105 3.66 -5.85 2.89
CA MET A 105 3.47 -4.60 2.15
C MET A 105 2.67 -3.57 2.96
N THR A 106 3.03 -2.30 2.80
CA THR A 106 2.23 -1.16 3.31
C THR A 106 1.23 -0.68 2.26
N LEU A 107 0.32 0.22 2.64
CA LEU A 107 -0.59 0.90 1.71
C LEU A 107 0.16 1.56 0.54
N LEU A 108 1.34 2.16 0.82
CA LEU A 108 2.15 2.80 -0.21
C LEU A 108 2.66 1.82 -1.26
N HIS A 109 2.98 0.57 -0.87
CA HIS A 109 3.37 -0.47 -1.82
C HIS A 109 2.20 -0.87 -2.73
N TYR A 110 0.99 -1.05 -2.17
CA TYR A 110 -0.20 -1.38 -2.96
C TYR A 110 -0.56 -0.25 -3.93
N ALA A 111 -0.55 1.00 -3.47
CA ALA A 111 -0.81 2.17 -4.31
C ALA A 111 0.23 2.32 -5.43
N SER A 112 1.47 1.86 -5.19
CA SER A 112 2.53 1.95 -6.19
C SER A 112 2.34 1.08 -7.42
N LYS A 113 1.58 -0.02 -7.30
CA LYS A 113 1.27 -0.90 -8.43
C LYS A 113 -0.13 -0.70 -9.02
N SER A 114 -1.01 0.06 -8.38
CA SER A 114 -2.41 0.17 -8.78
C SER A 114 -2.68 1.04 -10.00
N GLY A 115 -1.63 1.64 -10.58
CA GLY A 115 -1.71 2.40 -11.84
C GLY A 115 -1.22 1.63 -13.06
N ALA A 116 -1.01 0.31 -12.96
CA ALA A 116 -0.48 -0.50 -14.04
C ALA A 116 -1.42 -0.54 -15.25
N ALA A 117 -0.86 -0.41 -16.45
CA ALA A 117 -1.63 -0.35 -17.70
C ALA A 117 -2.53 -1.58 -17.90
N GLY A 118 -3.79 -1.33 -18.28
CA GLY A 118 -4.78 -2.38 -18.55
C GLY A 118 -5.39 -3.03 -17.30
N ILE A 119 -4.92 -2.69 -16.09
CA ILE A 119 -5.45 -3.22 -14.83
C ILE A 119 -6.02 -2.09 -13.97
N GLY A 120 -5.23 -1.04 -13.75
CA GLY A 120 -5.57 0.03 -12.83
C GLY A 120 -5.68 1.41 -13.46
N ASP A 121 -5.81 2.44 -12.63
CA ASP A 121 -5.90 3.84 -13.04
C ASP A 121 -4.66 4.62 -12.54
N PRO A 122 -3.77 5.10 -13.43
CA PRO A 122 -2.58 5.84 -13.03
C PRO A 122 -2.92 7.15 -12.32
N ASP A 123 -4.04 7.81 -12.64
CA ASP A 123 -4.40 9.08 -12.01
C ASP A 123 -4.88 8.85 -10.57
N SER A 124 -5.70 7.82 -10.32
CA SER A 124 -6.05 7.38 -8.97
C SER A 124 -4.81 6.96 -8.18
N ALA A 125 -3.91 6.17 -8.77
CA ALA A 125 -2.68 5.77 -8.10
C ALA A 125 -1.83 6.98 -7.66
N VAL A 126 -1.70 8.00 -8.51
CA VAL A 126 -1.01 9.26 -8.17
C VAL A 126 -1.68 9.97 -7.00
N ARG A 127 -3.02 10.08 -7.00
CA ARG A 127 -3.76 10.71 -5.89
C ARG A 127 -3.53 9.97 -4.57
N ILE A 128 -3.69 8.65 -4.58
CA ILE A 128 -3.51 7.81 -3.38
C ILE A 128 -2.08 7.91 -2.87
N VAL A 129 -1.07 7.76 -3.74
CA VAL A 129 0.35 7.86 -3.34
C VAL A 129 0.65 9.23 -2.74
N THR A 130 0.17 10.30 -3.35
CA THR A 130 0.39 11.67 -2.83
C THR A 130 -0.24 11.83 -1.44
N MET A 131 -1.49 11.39 -1.27
CA MET A 131 -2.17 11.43 0.02
C MET A 131 -1.42 10.63 1.09
N LEU A 132 -0.97 9.42 0.77
CA LEU A 132 -0.20 8.58 1.71
C LEU A 132 1.11 9.24 2.12
N LEU A 133 1.83 9.87 1.17
CA LEU A 133 3.07 10.59 1.45
C LEU A 133 2.82 11.83 2.32
N ASP A 134 1.78 12.61 2.02
CA ASP A 134 1.38 13.78 2.82
C ASP A 134 0.98 13.38 4.25
N ALA A 135 0.43 12.17 4.41
CA ALA A 135 0.11 11.57 5.71
C ALA A 135 1.34 10.91 6.41
N GLY A 136 2.53 11.00 5.85
CA GLY A 136 3.77 10.51 6.47
C GLY A 136 4.09 9.04 6.22
N ALA A 137 3.63 8.46 5.11
CA ALA A 137 4.07 7.12 4.69
C ALA A 137 5.60 7.06 4.49
N ASP A 138 6.24 6.07 5.09
CA ASP A 138 7.68 5.84 4.97
C ASP A 138 8.00 5.10 3.65
N VAL A 139 8.69 5.81 2.76
CA VAL A 139 9.11 5.31 1.45
C VAL A 139 10.20 4.24 1.51
N ASN A 140 10.85 4.07 2.67
CA ASN A 140 11.99 3.16 2.85
C ASN A 140 11.58 1.78 3.37
N ILE A 141 10.33 1.57 3.77
CA ILE A 141 9.86 0.26 4.23
C ILE A 141 10.04 -0.75 3.08
N ARG A 142 10.58 -1.91 3.43
CA ARG A 142 10.81 -3.02 2.48
C ARG A 142 9.91 -4.18 2.85
N CYS A 143 9.12 -4.68 1.91
CA CYS A 143 8.34 -5.89 2.12
C CYS A 143 9.25 -7.12 2.30
N ARG A 144 8.76 -8.15 2.99
CA ARG A 144 9.59 -9.25 3.51
C ARG A 144 10.14 -10.14 2.41
N TRP A 145 9.26 -10.54 1.50
CA TRP A 145 9.54 -11.62 0.56
C TRP A 145 10.43 -11.17 -0.58
N THR A 146 10.12 -10.03 -1.20
CA THR A 146 10.91 -9.53 -2.33
C THR A 146 11.95 -8.51 -1.90
N ASN A 147 11.96 -8.12 -0.63
CA ASN A 147 12.84 -7.07 -0.13
C ASN A 147 12.70 -5.78 -0.97
N MET A 148 11.49 -5.44 -1.45
CA MET A 148 11.23 -4.30 -2.32
C MET A 148 10.58 -3.15 -1.56
N THR A 149 10.85 -1.91 -1.97
CA THR A 149 10.18 -0.69 -1.48
C THR A 149 9.04 -0.33 -2.42
N ALA A 150 8.20 0.63 -2.05
CA ALA A 150 7.19 1.22 -2.93
C ALA A 150 7.75 1.67 -4.29
N LEU A 151 8.96 2.28 -4.29
CA LEU A 151 9.62 2.72 -5.52
C LEU A 151 9.92 1.55 -6.47
N HIS A 152 10.41 0.43 -5.93
CA HIS A 152 10.67 -0.77 -6.72
C HIS A 152 9.37 -1.34 -7.34
N TYR A 153 8.25 -1.31 -6.60
CA TYR A 153 6.95 -1.73 -7.14
C TYR A 153 6.47 -0.83 -8.28
N ALA A 154 6.59 0.49 -8.14
CA ALA A 154 6.22 1.42 -9.21
C ALA A 154 7.05 1.19 -10.49
N ALA A 155 8.34 0.86 -10.36
CA ALA A 155 9.19 0.51 -11.49
C ALA A 155 8.80 -0.83 -12.11
N TYR A 156 8.60 -1.87 -11.30
CA TYR A 156 8.28 -3.22 -11.77
C TYR A 156 6.95 -3.28 -12.53
N PHE A 157 5.94 -2.51 -12.08
CA PHE A 157 4.62 -2.44 -12.71
C PHE A 157 4.49 -1.32 -13.76
N ASP A 158 5.60 -0.66 -14.12
CA ASP A 158 5.66 0.43 -15.10
C ASP A 158 4.68 1.59 -14.83
N VAL A 159 4.51 1.97 -13.56
CA VAL A 159 3.64 3.08 -13.14
C VAL A 159 4.45 4.37 -13.12
N VAL A 160 4.87 4.84 -14.30
CA VAL A 160 5.78 5.98 -14.49
C VAL A 160 5.38 7.25 -13.70
N PRO A 161 4.09 7.67 -13.65
CA PRO A 161 3.69 8.84 -12.86
C PRO A 161 4.00 8.69 -11.37
N VAL A 162 3.71 7.52 -10.79
CA VAL A 162 4.00 7.20 -9.39
C VAL A 162 5.50 7.12 -9.15
N LEU A 163 6.25 6.47 -10.07
CA LEU A 163 7.70 6.37 -9.99
C LEU A 163 8.36 7.74 -9.84
N LYS A 164 7.90 8.74 -10.61
CA LYS A 164 8.41 10.12 -10.53
C LYS A 164 8.16 10.77 -9.17
N ILE A 165 6.98 10.55 -8.58
CA ILE A 165 6.62 11.08 -7.25
C ILE A 165 7.52 10.46 -6.18
N LEU A 166 7.66 9.13 -6.19
CA LEU A 166 8.48 8.43 -5.21
C LEU A 166 9.96 8.77 -5.33
N LEU A 167 10.51 8.95 -6.55
CA LEU A 167 11.88 9.43 -6.75
C LEU A 167 12.11 10.83 -6.18
N LYS A 168 11.11 11.71 -6.25
CA LYS A 168 11.20 13.04 -5.65
C LYS A 168 11.16 12.94 -4.13
N ALA A 169 10.27 12.10 -3.59
CA ALA A 169 10.15 11.88 -2.14
C ALA A 169 11.44 11.30 -1.55
N THR A 170 12.08 10.32 -2.19
CA THR A 170 13.33 9.72 -1.70
C THR A 170 14.51 10.70 -1.74
N LYS A 171 14.60 11.53 -2.77
CA LYS A 171 15.65 12.57 -2.87
C LYS A 171 15.51 13.68 -1.84
N ALA A 172 14.26 14.04 -1.47
CA ALA A 172 14.00 15.02 -0.43
C ALA A 172 14.48 14.55 0.97
N LEU A 173 14.64 13.23 1.17
CA LEU A 173 15.07 12.64 2.44
C LEU A 173 16.61 12.59 2.62
N GLY A 174 17.39 13.13 1.68
CA GLY A 174 18.84 13.36 1.88
C GLY A 174 19.75 12.12 1.77
N THR A 175 19.23 10.95 1.42
CA THR A 175 20.05 9.75 1.16
C THR A 175 20.73 9.82 -0.21
N CYS A 176 21.94 10.36 -0.22
CA CYS A 176 22.95 10.07 -1.25
C CYS A 176 23.35 8.58 -1.19
N PHE A 177 22.79 7.71 -2.04
CA PHE A 177 23.54 6.66 -2.75
C PHE A 177 22.64 5.76 -3.64
N LEU A 178 23.06 5.60 -4.91
CA LEU A 178 22.87 4.45 -5.81
C LEU A 178 21.44 3.98 -6.15
N LEU A 179 20.75 4.68 -7.03
CA LEU A 179 19.62 4.08 -7.75
C LEU A 179 19.96 3.56 -9.15
N LEU A 180 21.23 3.59 -9.62
CA LEU A 180 21.52 3.19 -10.99
C LEU A 180 22.83 2.41 -11.27
N THR A 181 23.78 2.23 -10.34
CA THR A 181 25.06 1.55 -10.68
C THR A 181 25.26 0.14 -10.10
N ASP A 182 24.67 -0.21 -8.96
CA ASP A 182 25.14 -1.40 -8.22
C ASP A 182 24.37 -2.70 -8.51
N LEU A 183 23.24 -2.64 -9.22
CA LEU A 183 22.53 -3.83 -9.68
C LEU A 183 22.74 -4.17 -11.16
N PHE A 184 23.45 -3.32 -11.92
CA PHE A 184 23.62 -3.55 -13.36
C PHE A 184 25.08 -3.69 -13.84
N LEU A 185 26.08 -3.17 -13.12
CA LEU A 185 27.47 -3.23 -13.62
C LEU A 185 28.34 -4.38 -13.07
N SER A 186 27.88 -5.14 -12.07
CA SER A 186 28.63 -6.29 -11.56
C SER A 186 28.36 -7.61 -12.31
N GLN A 187 27.41 -7.62 -13.25
CA GLN A 187 27.06 -8.83 -14.01
C GLN A 187 27.06 -8.68 -15.54
N ILE A 188 27.50 -7.54 -16.09
CA ILE A 188 27.62 -7.36 -17.54
C ILE A 188 29.08 -7.56 -17.97
N PRO A 189 29.42 -8.62 -18.74
CA PRO A 189 30.74 -8.70 -19.36
C PRO A 189 30.90 -7.55 -20.37
N PRO A 190 32.08 -6.94 -20.49
CA PRO A 190 32.26 -5.70 -21.21
C PRO A 190 32.37 -5.96 -22.72
N THR A 191 31.29 -6.33 -23.40
CA THR A 191 31.18 -6.21 -24.86
C THR A 191 29.73 -6.30 -25.33
N SER A 192 29.18 -5.17 -25.75
CA SER A 192 28.52 -4.96 -27.06
C SER A 192 27.42 -3.91 -26.96
N SER A 193 27.49 -2.97 -27.89
CA SER A 193 26.57 -1.86 -28.12
C SER A 193 25.17 -2.37 -28.47
N LEU A 194 24.17 -2.09 -27.63
CA LEU A 194 22.76 -2.20 -28.02
C LEU A 194 21.99 -0.99 -27.51
N THR A 195 21.30 -0.33 -28.44
CA THR A 195 20.38 0.78 -28.18
C THR A 195 19.13 0.28 -27.45
N PRO A 196 18.49 1.10 -26.59
CA PRO A 196 17.38 0.65 -25.78
C PRO A 196 16.11 0.62 -26.63
N THR A 197 15.74 -0.56 -27.12
CA THR A 197 14.38 -0.83 -27.61
C THR A 197 13.52 -1.37 -26.46
N THR A 198 12.20 -1.35 -26.64
CA THR A 198 11.17 -1.91 -25.73
C THR A 198 11.44 -3.35 -25.25
N SER A 199 12.32 -4.09 -25.94
CA SER A 199 12.86 -5.38 -25.53
C SER A 199 13.66 -5.33 -24.22
N PHE A 200 14.37 -4.22 -23.93
CA PHE A 200 15.20 -4.06 -22.74
C PHE A 200 14.35 -4.01 -21.45
N TRP A 201 13.16 -3.41 -21.52
CA TRP A 201 12.23 -3.33 -20.39
C TRP A 201 11.47 -4.64 -20.17
N ASN A 202 11.15 -5.37 -21.25
CA ASN A 202 10.59 -6.72 -21.15
C ASN A 202 11.60 -7.74 -20.61
N PHE A 203 12.90 -7.53 -20.86
CA PHE A 203 13.96 -8.34 -20.25
C PHE A 203 14.14 -8.02 -18.76
N LEU A 204 13.98 -6.74 -18.37
CA LEU A 204 14.04 -6.29 -16.98
C LEU A 204 12.83 -6.78 -16.15
N SER A 205 11.63 -6.81 -16.74
CA SER A 205 10.45 -7.39 -16.10
C SER A 205 10.53 -8.91 -15.99
N GLY A 206 11.14 -9.59 -16.97
CA GLY A 206 11.40 -11.03 -16.94
C GLY A 206 12.44 -11.47 -15.90
N LEU A 207 13.49 -10.68 -15.66
CA LEU A 207 14.54 -11.03 -14.68
C LEU A 207 14.08 -10.87 -13.22
N ILE A 208 13.13 -9.97 -12.93
CA ILE A 208 12.56 -9.80 -11.59
C ILE A 208 11.59 -10.95 -11.25
N VAL A 209 11.02 -11.63 -12.26
CA VAL A 209 10.18 -12.83 -12.06
C VAL A 209 11.01 -14.08 -11.77
N PHE A 210 12.29 -14.13 -12.18
CA PHE A 210 13.12 -15.33 -12.08
C PHE A 210 14.05 -15.41 -10.84
N LEU A 211 14.05 -14.39 -9.97
CA LEU A 211 14.78 -14.39 -8.70
C LEU A 211 13.86 -14.06 -7.51
N ALA A 212 12.72 -14.76 -7.45
CA ALA A 212 11.90 -14.96 -6.26
C ALA A 212 11.78 -16.47 -5.99
#